data_AF-A0AA49JU17-F1
#
_entry.id   AF-A0AA49JU17-F1
#
_cell.length_a   1.000
_cell.length_b   1.000
_cell.length_c   1.000
_cell.angle_alpha   90.00
_cell.angle_beta   90.00
_cell.angle_gamma   90.00
#
_symmetry.space_group_name_H-M   'P 1'
#
loop_
_entity.id
_entity.type
_entity.pdbx_description
1 polymer ?
#
loop_
_entity_poly.entity_id
_entity_poly.type
_entity_poly.pdbx_seq_one_letter_code
_entity_poly.pdbx_strand_id
1 'polypeptide(L)'
;MRVAKAFAALVGLLTILALIIDPYPPAPRSKVYYATMRADLRNLVAAQETFFADSQRFAAAFDRTEYATSSGVSVSIALHGDSAWSAVATHASVTASCRISVSLDGAAFAGGRGDGEPVCEPPPPTRGWRFRWEY
;
A
#
# COMPACT_ATOMS: atom_id res chain seq x y z
N MET A 1 44.62 -26.18 -28.77
CA MET A 1 44.80 -24.80 -28.27
C MET A 1 43.57 -23.90 -28.40
N ARG A 2 42.78 -23.97 -29.50
CA ARG A 2 41.55 -23.14 -29.67
C ARG A 2 40.43 -23.46 -28.68
N VAL A 3 40.26 -24.74 -28.32
CA VAL A 3 39.24 -25.22 -27.36
C VAL A 3 39.52 -24.68 -25.95
N ALA A 4 40.77 -24.77 -25.46
CA ALA A 4 41.15 -24.27 -24.14
C ALA A 4 40.92 -22.76 -23.96
N LYS A 5 41.14 -21.96 -25.01
CA LYS A 5 40.91 -20.51 -24.99
C LYS A 5 39.42 -20.15 -24.92
N ALA A 6 38.56 -20.97 -25.54
CA ALA A 6 37.11 -20.82 -25.46
C ALA A 6 36.54 -21.22 -24.09
N PHE A 7 37.06 -22.31 -23.49
CA PHE A 7 36.70 -22.69 -22.12
C PHE A 7 37.10 -21.63 -21.08
N ALA A 8 38.29 -21.04 -21.23
CA ALA A 8 38.74 -19.94 -20.35
C ALA A 8 37.83 -18.70 -20.45
N ALA A 9 37.37 -18.36 -21.66
CA ALA A 9 36.43 -17.25 -21.87
C ALA A 9 35.05 -17.50 -21.25
N LEU A 10 34.53 -18.73 -21.36
CA LEU A 10 33.23 -19.11 -20.81
C LEU A 10 33.23 -19.06 -19.27
N VAL A 11 34.26 -19.64 -18.64
CA VAL A 11 34.37 -19.65 -17.16
C VAL A 11 34.51 -18.24 -16.62
N GLY A 12 35.32 -17.38 -17.26
CA GLY A 12 35.46 -15.98 -16.86
C GLY A 12 34.16 -15.18 -16.92
N LEU A 13 33.33 -15.42 -17.96
CA LEU A 13 32.04 -14.75 -18.09
C LEU A 13 31.05 -15.15 -16.99
N LEU A 14 30.98 -16.45 -16.68
CA LEU A 14 30.09 -16.96 -15.62
C LEU A 14 30.49 -16.45 -14.24
N THR A 15 31.79 -16.30 -13.96
CA THR A 15 32.27 -15.74 -12.70
C THR A 15 31.92 -14.25 -12.55
N ILE A 16 32.00 -13.47 -13.62
CA ILE A 16 31.66 -12.04 -13.60
C ILE A 16 30.15 -11.86 -13.41
N LEU A 17 29.34 -12.69 -14.08
CA LEU A 17 27.89 -12.63 -13.95
C LEU A 17 27.44 -12.98 -12.53
N ALA A 18 28.07 -13.97 -11.89
CA ALA A 18 27.76 -14.36 -10.51
C ALA A 18 28.05 -13.26 -9.47
N LEU A 19 28.95 -12.32 -9.76
CA LEU A 19 29.28 -11.20 -8.86
C LEU A 19 28.25 -10.06 -8.87
N ILE A 20 27.36 -10.01 -9.87
CA ILE A 20 26.30 -9.00 -10.01
C ILE A 20 24.98 -9.48 -9.36
N ILE A 21 24.91 -10.76 -9.01
CA ILE A 21 23.74 -11.37 -8.37
C ILE A 21 23.84 -11.11 -6.87
N ASP A 22 23.59 -9.88 -6.43
CA ASP A 22 23.30 -9.61 -5.03
C ASP A 22 21.80 -9.88 -4.80
N PRO A 23 21.40 -11.00 -4.14
CA PRO A 23 20.00 -11.25 -3.85
C PRO A 23 19.52 -10.24 -2.81
N TYR A 24 18.85 -9.18 -3.25
CA TYR A 24 18.26 -8.19 -2.35
C TYR A 24 17.41 -8.90 -1.29
N PRO A 25 17.71 -8.75 0.02
CA PRO A 25 16.99 -9.47 1.06
C PRO A 25 15.51 -9.07 1.00
N PRO A 26 14.58 -10.04 1.02
CA PRO A 26 13.16 -9.76 0.85
C PRO A 26 12.69 -8.74 1.90
N ALA A 27 11.80 -7.84 1.49
CA ALA A 27 11.19 -6.92 2.43
C ALA A 27 10.51 -7.73 3.55
N PRO A 28 10.59 -7.29 4.82
CA PRO A 28 9.89 -7.98 5.91
C PRO A 28 8.39 -8.03 5.59
N ARG A 29 7.74 -9.16 5.88
CA ARG A 29 6.32 -9.39 5.54
C ARG A 29 5.40 -8.29 6.07
N SER A 30 5.75 -7.70 7.22
CA SER A 30 5.07 -6.53 7.76
C SER A 30 4.90 -5.41 6.74
N LYS A 31 5.95 -5.04 5.99
CA LYS A 31 5.88 -4.00 4.95
C LYS A 31 4.88 -4.32 3.85
N VAL A 32 4.78 -5.59 3.47
CA VAL A 32 3.80 -6.04 2.47
C VAL A 32 2.40 -5.81 3.02
N TYR A 33 2.13 -6.19 4.27
CA TYR A 33 0.82 -5.95 4.90
C TYR A 33 0.45 -4.47 4.98
N TYR A 34 1.39 -3.57 5.30
CA TYR A 34 1.16 -2.12 5.23
C TYR A 34 0.82 -1.66 3.81
N ALA A 35 1.56 -2.13 2.81
CA ALA A 35 1.32 -1.78 1.42
C ALA A 35 -0.05 -2.30 0.94
N THR A 36 -0.44 -3.51 1.33
CA THR A 36 -1.74 -4.11 1.03
C THR A 36 -2.87 -3.27 1.63
N MET A 37 -2.79 -2.89 2.91
CA MET A 37 -3.81 -2.03 3.52
C MET A 37 -3.92 -0.67 2.81
N ARG A 38 -2.79 -0.05 2.43
CA ARG A 38 -2.80 1.22 1.69
C ARG A 38 -3.42 1.08 0.31
N ALA A 39 -3.10 0.00 -0.41
CA ALA A 39 -3.66 -0.28 -1.72
C ALA A 39 -5.18 -0.49 -1.64
N ASP A 40 -5.67 -1.25 -0.66
CA ASP A 40 -7.10 -1.46 -0.43
C ASP A 40 -7.84 -0.15 -0.10
N LEU A 41 -7.23 0.76 0.66
CA LEU A 41 -7.81 2.07 0.94
C LEU A 41 -7.83 2.98 -0.29
N ARG A 42 -6.81 2.93 -1.15
CA ARG A 42 -6.80 3.69 -2.42
C ARG A 42 -7.85 3.15 -3.40
N ASN A 43 -8.01 1.84 -3.46
CA ASN A 43 -9.07 1.21 -4.23
C ASN A 43 -10.46 1.60 -3.69
N LEU A 44 -10.60 1.74 -2.38
CA LEU A 44 -11.84 2.23 -1.77
C LEU A 44 -12.13 3.67 -2.18
N VAL A 45 -11.13 4.55 -2.24
CA VAL A 45 -11.33 5.93 -2.74
C VAL A 45 -11.87 5.90 -4.15
N ALA A 46 -11.26 5.13 -5.06
CA ALA A 46 -11.75 5.03 -6.44
C ALA A 46 -13.20 4.51 -6.53
N ALA A 47 -13.56 3.54 -5.69
CA ALA A 47 -14.94 3.05 -5.60
C ALA A 47 -15.91 4.13 -5.08
N GLN A 48 -15.51 4.88 -4.05
CA GLN A 48 -16.29 6.00 -3.52
C GLN A 48 -16.44 7.13 -4.54
N GLU A 49 -15.41 7.47 -5.29
CA GLU A 49 -15.46 8.48 -6.36
C GLU A 49 -16.41 8.07 -7.48
N THR A 50 -16.38 6.80 -7.88
CA THR A 50 -17.30 6.26 -8.90
C THR A 50 -18.74 6.32 -8.39
N PHE A 51 -19.00 5.86 -7.16
CA PHE A 51 -20.33 5.91 -6.56
C PHE A 51 -20.83 7.35 -6.35
N PHE A 52 -19.94 8.25 -5.95
CA PHE A 52 -20.27 9.67 -5.76
C PHE A 52 -20.63 10.34 -7.09
N ALA A 53 -19.95 10.00 -8.19
CA ALA A 53 -20.29 10.51 -9.52
C ALA A 53 -21.76 10.22 -9.89
N ASP A 54 -22.22 9.01 -9.59
CA ASP A 54 -23.58 8.58 -9.93
C ASP A 54 -24.65 9.03 -8.93
N SER A 55 -24.32 9.05 -7.64
CA SER A 55 -25.30 9.22 -6.57
C SER A 55 -25.24 10.57 -5.84
N GLN A 56 -24.19 11.35 -6.09
CA GLN A 56 -23.89 12.64 -5.44
C GLN A 56 -23.80 12.55 -3.90
N ARG A 57 -23.46 11.36 -3.37
CA ARG A 57 -23.24 11.07 -1.95
C ARG A 57 -22.22 9.95 -1.79
N PHE A 58 -21.69 9.79 -0.58
CA PHE A 58 -20.78 8.69 -0.25
C PHE A 58 -21.52 7.44 0.26
N ALA A 59 -20.95 6.26 0.00
CA ALA A 59 -21.52 4.99 0.45
C ALA A 59 -20.99 4.59 1.83
N ALA A 60 -21.86 4.12 2.72
CA ALA A 60 -21.45 3.53 4.00
C ALA A 60 -20.94 2.09 3.86
N ALA A 61 -21.31 1.41 2.78
CA ALA A 61 -20.93 0.04 2.46
C ALA A 61 -21.01 -0.17 0.95
N PHE A 62 -20.20 -1.11 0.46
CA PHE A 62 -20.21 -1.57 -0.92
C PHE A 62 -20.57 -3.05 -0.95
N ASP A 63 -21.13 -3.49 -2.07
CA ASP A 63 -21.15 -4.92 -2.35
C ASP A 63 -19.73 -5.41 -2.71
N ARG A 64 -19.52 -6.74 -2.70
CA ARG A 64 -18.21 -7.32 -3.01
C ARG A 64 -17.81 -7.20 -4.47
N THR A 65 -18.73 -6.82 -5.35
CA THR A 65 -18.49 -6.66 -6.79
C THR A 65 -17.98 -5.26 -7.14
N GLU A 66 -18.37 -4.26 -6.37
CA GLU A 66 -17.93 -2.86 -6.47
C GLU A 66 -16.61 -2.62 -5.74
N TYR A 67 -16.42 -3.27 -4.58
CA TYR A 67 -15.22 -3.14 -3.77
C TYR A 67 -14.87 -4.45 -3.06
N ALA A 68 -13.64 -4.92 -3.25
CA ALA A 68 -13.12 -6.10 -2.58
C ALA A 68 -11.84 -5.76 -1.81
N THR A 69 -11.80 -6.16 -0.54
CA THR A 69 -10.58 -6.08 0.26
C THR A 69 -9.65 -7.26 -0.04
N SER A 70 -8.35 -7.03 0.13
CA SER A 70 -7.35 -8.07 0.03
C SER A 70 -7.48 -9.09 1.17
N SER A 71 -6.96 -10.30 0.95
CA SER A 71 -6.97 -11.36 1.96
C SER A 71 -6.33 -10.90 3.27
N GLY A 72 -7.06 -11.07 4.37
CA GLY A 72 -6.60 -10.70 5.71
C GLY A 72 -6.73 -9.22 6.06
N VAL A 73 -7.20 -8.37 5.12
CA VAL A 73 -7.54 -6.97 5.38
C VAL A 73 -9.02 -6.82 5.70
N SER A 74 -9.32 -6.07 6.76
CA SER A 74 -10.67 -5.65 7.13
C SER A 74 -10.75 -4.13 7.09
N VAL A 75 -11.78 -3.61 6.41
CA VAL A 75 -12.00 -2.16 6.22
C VAL A 75 -13.35 -1.77 6.80
N SER A 76 -13.37 -0.72 7.62
CA SER A 76 -14.60 -0.12 8.17
C SER A 76 -14.74 1.32 7.67
N ILE A 77 -15.91 1.65 7.10
CA ILE A 77 -16.24 2.97 6.58
C ILE A 77 -17.13 3.69 7.59
N ALA A 78 -16.89 4.99 7.79
CA ALA A 78 -17.74 5.88 8.56
C ALA A 78 -18.05 7.13 7.72
N LEU A 79 -19.33 7.44 7.58
CA LEU A 79 -19.80 8.67 6.92
C LEU A 79 -19.82 9.83 7.90
N HIS A 80 -19.48 11.02 7.42
CA HIS A 80 -19.51 12.28 8.15
C HIS A 80 -20.44 13.26 7.44
N GLY A 81 -21.73 12.90 7.41
CA GLY A 81 -22.72 13.56 6.57
C GLY A 81 -22.57 13.19 5.09
N ASP A 82 -23.05 14.06 4.20
CA ASP A 82 -23.05 13.82 2.74
C ASP A 82 -21.77 14.31 2.05
N SER A 83 -20.95 15.12 2.74
CA SER A 83 -19.78 15.79 2.18
C SER A 83 -18.44 15.18 2.59
N ALA A 84 -18.43 14.15 3.44
CA ALA A 84 -17.21 13.54 3.92
C ALA A 84 -17.39 12.08 4.35
N TRP A 85 -16.30 11.32 4.27
CA TRP A 85 -16.21 9.97 4.81
C TRP A 85 -14.78 9.68 5.30
N SER A 86 -14.68 8.65 6.13
CA SER A 86 -13.40 8.10 6.56
C SER A 86 -13.45 6.58 6.55
N ALA A 87 -12.29 5.95 6.42
CA ALA A 87 -12.18 4.52 6.60
C ALA A 87 -10.93 4.13 7.37
N VAL A 88 -11.03 2.97 8.03
CA VAL A 88 -9.93 2.35 8.76
C VAL A 88 -9.72 0.94 8.20
N ALA A 89 -8.51 0.65 7.74
CA ALA A 89 -8.06 -0.67 7.35
C ALA A 89 -7.18 -1.28 8.45
N THR A 90 -7.40 -2.56 8.72
CA THR A 90 -6.59 -3.38 9.63
C THR A 90 -6.23 -4.68 8.93
N HIS A 91 -5.12 -5.30 9.32
CA HIS A 91 -4.69 -6.58 8.74
C HIS A 91 -4.39 -7.60 9.83
N ALA A 92 -4.87 -8.84 9.67
CA ALA A 92 -4.83 -9.87 10.73
C ALA A 92 -3.41 -10.20 11.24
N SER A 93 -2.38 -10.00 10.43
CA SER A 93 -0.99 -10.29 10.78
C SER A 93 -0.17 -9.11 11.33
N VAL A 94 -0.77 -7.93 11.50
CA VAL A 94 -0.11 -6.74 12.10
C VAL A 94 -1.05 -6.01 13.04
N THR A 95 -0.51 -5.39 14.09
CA THR A 95 -1.30 -4.57 15.03
C THR A 95 -1.51 -3.14 14.55
N ALA A 96 -1.00 -2.80 13.36
CA ALA A 96 -1.12 -1.47 12.79
C ALA A 96 -2.45 -1.29 12.06
N SER A 97 -2.90 -0.04 12.04
CA SER A 97 -4.11 0.37 11.32
C SER A 97 -3.76 1.49 10.35
N CYS A 98 -4.28 1.41 9.13
CA CYS A 98 -4.21 2.49 8.15
C CYS A 98 -5.54 3.22 8.11
N ARG A 99 -5.52 4.55 8.05
CA ARG A 99 -6.69 5.42 8.10
C ARG A 99 -6.66 6.39 6.93
N ILE A 100 -7.83 6.67 6.38
CA ILE A 100 -8.01 7.59 5.27
C ILE A 100 -9.28 8.40 5.51
N SER A 101 -9.30 9.64 5.02
CA SER A 101 -10.52 10.43 4.94
C SER A 101 -10.57 11.19 3.63
N VAL A 102 -11.77 11.47 3.15
CA VAL A 102 -11.98 12.35 2.01
C VAL A 102 -13.15 13.24 2.37
N SER A 103 -13.00 14.53 2.07
CA SER A 103 -14.01 15.54 2.34
C SER A 103 -13.99 16.59 1.24
N LEU A 104 -15.15 17.16 0.93
CA LEU A 104 -15.27 18.20 -0.10
C LEU A 104 -14.62 19.54 0.31
N ASP A 105 -14.43 19.76 1.61
CA ASP A 105 -13.84 20.96 2.21
C ASP A 105 -12.38 20.75 2.68
N GLY A 106 -11.82 19.56 2.50
CA GLY A 106 -10.46 19.21 2.94
C GLY A 106 -10.33 18.94 4.43
N ALA A 107 -11.44 18.88 5.19
CA ALA A 107 -11.44 18.46 6.58
C ALA A 107 -10.91 17.02 6.74
N ALA A 108 -10.08 16.79 7.76
CA ALA A 108 -9.49 15.51 8.10
C ALA A 108 -10.31 14.80 9.19
N PHE A 109 -10.52 13.48 9.05
CA PHE A 109 -11.31 12.68 9.99
C PHE A 109 -10.60 11.40 10.40
N ALA A 110 -10.85 10.94 11.62
CA ALA A 110 -10.31 9.70 12.19
C ALA A 110 -8.77 9.56 12.08
N GLY A 111 -8.02 10.65 11.99
CA GLY A 111 -6.56 10.61 11.81
C GLY A 111 -6.10 10.22 10.39
N GLY A 112 -7.03 10.07 9.43
CA GLY A 112 -6.73 10.17 8.01
C GLY A 112 -6.53 11.64 7.63
N ARG A 113 -5.85 11.89 6.51
CA ARG A 113 -5.78 13.24 5.93
C ARG A 113 -7.00 13.48 5.05
N GLY A 114 -7.47 14.72 4.94
CA GLY A 114 -8.67 15.07 4.16
C GLY A 114 -8.48 15.02 2.64
N ASP A 115 -7.24 14.81 2.18
CA ASP A 115 -6.83 14.74 0.78
C ASP A 115 -6.90 13.33 0.16
N GLY A 116 -7.38 12.33 0.91
CA GLY A 116 -7.43 10.95 0.45
C GLY A 116 -6.08 10.22 0.52
N GLU A 117 -5.08 10.71 1.26
CA GLU A 117 -3.85 9.96 1.48
C GLU A 117 -3.99 9.01 2.69
N PRO A 118 -3.75 7.69 2.52
CA PRO A 118 -3.82 6.73 3.63
C PRO A 118 -2.60 6.82 4.55
N VAL A 119 -2.85 7.07 5.84
CA VAL A 119 -1.84 7.16 6.91
C VAL A 119 -1.90 5.91 7.78
N CYS A 120 -0.76 5.26 8.04
CA CYS A 120 -0.71 4.06 8.88
C CYS A 120 0.01 4.30 10.19
N GLU A 121 -0.57 3.81 11.28
CA GLU A 121 -0.01 3.91 12.63
C GLU A 121 0.05 2.51 13.31
N PRO A 122 1.20 2.11 13.89
CA PRO A 122 2.49 2.77 13.79
C PRO A 122 3.01 2.81 12.33
N PRO A 123 3.96 3.71 11.99
CA PRO A 123 4.53 3.76 10.66
C PRO A 123 5.24 2.44 10.32
N PRO A 124 5.31 2.07 9.03
CA PRO A 124 5.97 0.84 8.61
C PRO A 124 7.45 0.85 9.05
N PRO A 125 8.00 -0.31 9.46
CA PRO A 125 9.38 -0.37 9.94
C PRO A 125 10.34 0.10 8.84
N THR A 126 11.00 1.23 9.04
CA THR A 126 12.05 1.70 8.13
C THR A 126 13.31 0.86 8.35
N ARG A 127 14.05 0.51 7.27
CA ARG A 127 15.41 -0.02 7.47
C ARG A 127 16.24 1.15 8.01
N GLY A 128 17.04 0.91 9.04
CA GLY A 128 17.79 1.91 9.79
C GLY A 128 18.47 2.97 8.91
N TRP A 129 18.39 4.21 9.39
CA TRP A 129 18.99 5.43 8.84
C TRP A 129 18.39 5.91 7.51
N ARG A 130 17.11 6.30 7.53
CA ARG A 130 16.62 7.30 6.58
C ARG A 130 15.68 8.27 7.29
N PHE A 131 15.97 9.55 7.07
CA PHE A 131 15.54 10.67 7.86
C PHE A 131 14.01 10.80 7.91
N ARG A 132 13.53 10.99 9.14
CA ARG A 132 12.27 11.64 9.52
C ARG A 132 12.21 12.99 8.81
N TRP A 133 11.59 13.11 7.64
CA TRP A 133 10.95 14.30 7.04
C TRP A 133 10.34 13.93 5.68
N GLU A 134 9.12 13.40 5.68
CA GLU A 134 8.23 13.41 4.53
C GLU A 134 6.83 13.52 5.14
N TYR A 135 6.40 14.78 5.20
CA TYR A 135 5.08 15.23 5.61
C TYR A 135 4.16 15.16 4.41
#